data_AF-A0A1Q4P477-F1
#
_entry.id   AF-A0A1Q4P477-F1
#
_cell.length_a   1.000
_cell.length_b   1.000
_cell.length_c   1.000
_cell.angle_alpha   90.00
_cell.angle_beta   90.00
_cell.angle_gamma   90.00
#
_symmetry.space_group_name_H-M   'P 1'
#
loop_
_entity.id
_entity.type
_entity.pdbx_description
1 polymer ?
#
loop_
_entity_poly.entity_id
_entity_poly.type
_entity_poly.pdbx_seq_one_letter_code
_entity_poly.pdbx_strand_id
1 'polypeptide(L)'
;MRQRVQALERVSPPFRQLWRQHDIHGRCQGRRSFVIPEIGAVTFDHASFIVDEENHLRLVMYSALPGEPASAAFEALLRED
;
A
#
# COMPACT_ATOMS: atom_id res chain seq x y z
N MET A 1 7.11 18.62 8.79
CA MET A 1 7.12 17.24 9.36
C MET A 1 6.58 17.19 10.80
N ARG A 2 7.28 17.74 11.81
CA ARG A 2 6.94 17.57 13.25
C ARG A 2 5.52 18.00 13.66
N GLN A 3 5.07 19.17 13.21
CA GLN A 3 3.72 19.66 13.55
C GLN A 3 2.61 18.74 13.01
N ARG A 4 2.81 18.16 11.83
CA ARG A 4 1.86 17.25 11.19
C ARG A 4 1.79 15.90 11.89
N VAL A 5 2.95 15.38 12.32
CA VAL A 5 3.02 14.18 13.15
C VAL A 5 2.28 14.40 14.47
N GLN A 6 2.54 15.51 15.17
CA GLN A 6 1.87 15.83 16.44
C GLN A 6 0.35 15.96 16.30
N ALA A 7 -0.12 16.57 15.21
CA ALA A 7 -1.55 16.65 14.92
C ALA A 7 -2.16 15.26 14.73
N LEU A 8 -1.54 14.40 13.93
CA LEU A 8 -2.00 13.02 13.68
C LEU A 8 -1.96 12.14 14.93
N GLU A 9 -0.93 12.26 15.77
CA GLU A 9 -0.87 11.55 17.04
C GLU A 9 -2.02 11.94 17.98
N ARG A 10 -2.50 13.20 17.95
CA ARG A 10 -3.64 13.65 18.77
C ARG A 10 -4.96 13.07 18.28
N VAL A 11 -5.20 13.07 16.97
CA VAL A 11 -6.50 12.71 16.40
C VAL A 11 -6.65 11.22 16.06
N SER A 12 -5.55 10.46 15.95
CA SER A 12 -5.58 9.05 15.58
C SER A 12 -4.77 8.20 16.57
N PRO A 13 -5.44 7.54 17.54
CA PRO A 13 -4.79 6.57 18.43
C PRO A 13 -4.04 5.45 17.67
N PRO A 14 -4.59 4.86 16.59
CA PRO A 14 -3.85 3.88 15.78
C PRO A 14 -2.57 4.46 15.18
N PHE A 15 -2.61 5.68 14.64
CA PHE A 15 -1.42 6.34 14.12
C PHE A 15 -0.38 6.55 15.22
N ARG A 16 -0.78 7.03 16.40
CA ARG A 16 0.11 7.23 17.54
C ARG A 16 0.82 5.94 17.95
N GLN A 17 0.08 4.82 18.00
CA GLN A 17 0.63 3.52 18.35
C GLN A 17 1.69 3.08 17.32
N LEU A 18 1.34 3.10 16.03
CA LEU A 18 2.23 2.67 14.95
C LEU A 18 3.45 3.59 14.82
N TRP A 19 3.26 4.90 14.91
CA TRP A 19 4.35 5.89 14.79
C TRP A 19 5.41 5.71 15.88
N ARG A 20 5.01 5.38 17.12
CA ARG A 20 5.93 5.13 18.24
C ARG A 20 6.75 3.86 18.06
N GLN A 21 6.22 2.85 17.37
CA GLN A 21 6.92 1.58 17.15
C GLN A 21 8.11 1.72 16.19
N HIS A 22 8.14 2.75 15.34
CA HIS A 22 9.20 3.00 14.35
C HIS A 22 9.52 1.77 13.47
N ASP A 23 8.54 0.89 13.26
CA ASP A 23 8.73 -0.36 12.54
C ASP A 23 8.72 -0.12 11.01
N ILE A 24 9.76 0.56 10.54
CA ILE A 24 9.90 0.95 9.13
C ILE A 24 10.64 -0.17 8.39
N HIS A 25 9.88 -0.98 7.67
CA HIS A 25 10.43 -2.00 6.79
C HIS A 25 10.97 -1.35 5.49
N GLY A 26 12.29 -1.38 5.31
CA GLY A 26 13.00 -0.66 4.24
C GLY A 26 12.97 -1.30 2.84
N ARG A 27 12.53 -2.55 2.69
CA ARG A 27 12.38 -3.21 1.38
C ARG A 27 10.93 -3.22 0.95
N CYS A 28 10.60 -2.40 -0.05
CA CYS A 28 9.28 -2.30 -0.64
C CYS A 28 9.12 -3.23 -1.86
N GLN A 29 9.63 -4.45 -1.81
CA GLN A 29 9.39 -5.49 -2.81
C GLN A 29 8.89 -6.75 -2.12
N GLY A 30 7.84 -7.38 -2.66
CA GLY A 30 7.28 -8.61 -2.10
C GLY A 30 5.81 -8.77 -2.44
N ARG A 31 5.09 -9.59 -1.67
CA ARG A 31 3.65 -9.77 -1.84
C ARG A 31 2.86 -9.04 -0.77
N ARG A 32 1.74 -8.46 -1.15
CA ARG A 32 0.76 -7.88 -0.23
C ARG A 32 -0.62 -8.38 -0.56
N SER A 33 -1.37 -8.75 0.46
CA SER A 33 -2.77 -9.14 0.32
C SER A 33 -3.64 -8.06 0.93
N PHE A 34 -4.64 -7.61 0.18
CA PHE A 34 -5.62 -6.64 0.62
C PHE A 34 -7.02 -7.23 0.48
N VAL A 35 -7.91 -6.84 1.39
CA VAL A 35 -9.32 -7.19 1.26
C VAL A 35 -9.98 -6.16 0.36
N ILE A 36 -10.39 -6.60 -0.83
CA ILE A 36 -11.18 -5.79 -1.75
C ILE A 36 -12.67 -6.06 -1.46
N PRO A 37 -13.51 -5.03 -1.33
CA PRO A 37 -14.95 -5.21 -1.22
C PRO A 37 -15.47 -6.15 -2.32
N GLU A 38 -16.43 -7.00 -1.99
CA GLU A 38 -17.09 -7.95 -2.93
C GLU A 38 -16.23 -9.12 -3.43
N ILE A 39 -14.90 -9.03 -3.39
CA ILE A 39 -13.99 -10.08 -3.89
C ILE A 39 -13.31 -10.85 -2.74
N GLY A 40 -13.01 -10.18 -1.62
CA GLY A 40 -12.24 -10.73 -0.51
C GLY A 40 -10.74 -10.49 -0.67
N ALA A 41 -9.90 -11.41 -0.19
CA ALA A 41 -8.45 -11.23 -0.19
C ALA A 41 -7.85 -11.37 -1.60
N VAL A 42 -7.28 -10.28 -2.12
CA VAL A 42 -6.54 -10.25 -3.39
C VAL A 42 -5.06 -10.05 -3.09
N THR A 43 -4.21 -10.89 -3.66
CA THR A 43 -2.75 -10.81 -3.47
C THR A 43 -2.11 -10.15 -4.68
N PHE A 44 -1.14 -9.28 -4.40
CA PHE A 44 -0.39 -8.50 -5.37
C PHE A 44 1.09 -8.72 -5.19
N ASP A 45 1.82 -8.85 -6.30
CA ASP A 45 3.23 -8.52 -6.31
C ASP A 45 3.36 -6.98 -6.23
N HIS A 46 4.18 -6.52 -5.29
CA HIS A 46 4.40 -5.13 -4.97
C HIS A 46 5.86 -4.76 -5.16
N ALA A 47 6.09 -3.60 -5.75
CA ALA A 47 7.41 -3.00 -5.87
C ALA A 47 7.34 -1.47 -5.70
N SER A 48 8.36 -0.88 -5.08
CA SER A 48 8.55 0.58 -5.09
C SER A 48 9.91 0.94 -5.69
N PHE A 49 9.89 1.91 -6.59
CA PHE A 49 11.06 2.43 -7.29
C PHE A 49 11.21 3.92 -7.03
N ILE A 50 12.44 4.41 -6.91
CA ILE A 50 12.75 5.84 -6.93
C ILE A 50 12.90 6.21 -8.41
N VAL A 51 12.06 7.12 -8.90
CA VAL A 51 12.08 7.57 -10.30
C VAL A 51 12.91 8.84 -10.43
N ASP A 52 12.76 9.75 -9.47
CA ASP A 52 13.51 10.98 -9.36
C ASP A 52 13.69 11.30 -7.87
N GLU A 53 14.92 11.23 -7.37
CA GLU A 53 15.21 11.41 -5.96
C GLU A 53 15.11 12.87 -5.53
N GLU A 54 15.55 13.80 -6.39
CA GLU A 54 15.59 15.24 -6.12
C GLU A 54 14.18 15.80 -5.99
N ASN A 55 13.27 15.34 -6.84
CA ASN A 55 11.85 15.68 -6.77
C ASN A 55 11.03 14.75 -5.87
N HIS A 56 11.69 13.82 -5.18
CA HIS A 56 11.07 12.82 -4.29
C HIS A 56 9.97 11.98 -4.98
N LEU A 57 10.09 11.75 -6.29
CA LEU A 57 9.16 10.97 -7.08
C LEU A 57 9.42 9.47 -6.91
N ARG A 58 8.36 8.74 -6.54
CA ARG A 58 8.39 7.29 -6.38
C ARG A 58 7.28 6.64 -7.20
N LEU A 59 7.60 5.55 -7.88
CA LEU A 59 6.62 4.67 -8.50
C LEU A 59 6.34 3.51 -7.55
N VAL A 60 5.08 3.32 -7.18
CA VAL A 60 4.63 2.17 -6.40
C VAL A 60 3.70 1.35 -7.27
N MET A 61 4.08 0.11 -7.52
CA MET A 61 3.35 -0.80 -8.40
C MET A 61 2.73 -1.93 -7.58
N TYR A 62 1.48 -2.25 -7.90
CA TYR A 62 0.77 -3.43 -7.43
C TYR A 62 0.28 -4.18 -8.66
N SER A 63 0.73 -5.42 -8.84
CA SER A 63 0.32 -6.29 -9.93
C SER A 63 -0.42 -7.49 -9.34
N ALA A 64 -1.69 -7.65 -9.72
CA ALA A 64 -2.49 -8.80 -9.30
C ALA A 64 -1.84 -10.08 -9.85
N LEU A 65 -1.85 -11.15 -9.06
CA LEU A 65 -1.17 -12.39 -9.44
C LEU A 65 -1.89 -13.07 -10.63
N PRO A 66 -1.19 -13.39 -11.73
CA PRO A 66 -1.79 -14.08 -12.87
C PRO A 66 -2.32 -15.46 -12.49
N GLY A 67 -3.49 -15.84 -13.04
CA GLY A 67 -4.09 -17.15 -12.82
C GLY A 67 -4.84 -17.31 -11.49
N GLU A 68 -4.84 -16.31 -10.61
CA GLU A 68 -5.61 -16.34 -9.38
C GLU A 68 -7.04 -15.84 -9.62
N PRO A 69 -8.10 -16.58 -9.17
CA PRO A 69 -9.48 -16.16 -9.37
C PRO A 69 -9.80 -14.78 -8.78
N ALA A 70 -9.25 -14.48 -7.60
CA ALA A 70 -9.44 -13.19 -6.93
C ALA A 70 -8.76 -12.04 -7.71
N SER A 71 -7.62 -12.31 -8.36
CA SER A 71 -6.96 -11.34 -9.25
C SER A 71 -7.77 -11.08 -10.51
N ALA A 72 -8.31 -12.13 -11.14
CA ALA A 72 -9.15 -11.98 -12.33
C ALA A 72 -10.43 -11.18 -12.02
N ALA A 73 -11.06 -11.44 -10.87
CA ALA A 73 -12.21 -10.66 -10.40
C ALA A 73 -11.83 -9.18 -10.15
N PHE A 74 -10.66 -8.93 -9.55
CA PHE A 74 -10.17 -7.57 -9.32
C PHE A 74 -9.91 -6.84 -10.65
N GLU A 75 -9.28 -7.50 -11.62
CA GLU A 75 -9.06 -6.91 -12.93
C GLU A 75 -10.36 -6.67 -13.70
N ALA A 76 -11.38 -7.51 -13.52
CA ALA A 76 -12.70 -7.29 -14.09
C ALA A 76 -13.34 -6.01 -13.52
N LEU A 77 -13.29 -5.83 -12.19
CA LEU A 77 -13.77 -4.62 -11.51
C LEU A 77 -13.13 -3.34 -12.06
N LEU A 78 -11.82 -3.35 -12.33
CA LEU A 78 -11.11 -2.19 -12.87
C LEU A 78 -11.52 -1.81 -14.31
N ARG A 79 -12.19 -2.70 -15.04
CA ARG A 79 -12.65 -2.43 -16.42
C ARG A 79 -14.06 -1.82 -16.46
N GLU A 80 -14.75 -1.73 -15.32
CA GLU A 80 -16.13 -1.25 -15.23
C GLU A 80 -16.25 0.28 -15.02
N ASP A 81 -15.17 1.05 -15.19
CA ASP A 81 -15.14 2.53 -15.13
C ASP A 81 -15.12 3.21 -16.52
#